data_AF-A0AAD5GJB4-F1
#
_entry.id   AF-A0AAD5GJB4-F1
#
_cell.length_a   1.000
_cell.length_b   1.000
_cell.length_c   1.000
_cell.angle_alpha   90.00
_cell.angle_beta   90.00
_cell.angle_gamma   90.00
#
_symmetry.space_group_name_H-M   'P 1'
#
loop_
_entity.id
_entity.type
_entity.pdbx_description
1 polymer ?
#
loop_
_entity_poly.entity_id
_entity_poly.type
_entity_poly.pdbx_seq_one_letter_code
_entity_poly.pdbx_strand_id
1 'polypeptide(L)'
;MDAISYGFASDIKGPNGCGKTEVSCVWASPEGGQKIEIGKHIFCNRAVNMKNIVAVGFDMDYTLAQYKPETFESLAYSGTVKKLVANLGYPNELLDWSFDWTYMVRGLVLDKKRGNILKMDRHKYVKVAYHGFRLLSKDEKVATYGNTLVRDAFDEPDYALIDTLFSLAEAYLFAQLVDFKDNNPEKISEEKE
;
A
#
# COMPACT_ATOMS: atom_id res chain seq x y z
N MET A 1 -2.16 16.74 -30.66
CA MET A 1 -1.63 15.69 -31.54
C MET A 1 -2.53 14.49 -31.41
N ASP A 2 -3.48 14.47 -32.35
CA ASP A 2 -4.22 13.38 -32.99
C ASP A 2 -4.86 12.27 -32.15
N ALA A 3 -6.17 12.44 -31.98
CA ALA A 3 -7.14 11.37 -31.83
C ALA A 3 -7.37 10.68 -33.19
N ILE A 4 -7.30 9.34 -33.22
CA ILE A 4 -7.76 8.56 -34.37
C ILE A 4 -9.00 7.75 -33.94
N SER A 5 -10.11 8.16 -34.54
CA SER A 5 -11.42 7.54 -34.54
C SER A 5 -11.43 6.30 -35.43
N TYR A 6 -12.07 5.22 -34.96
CA TYR A 6 -12.51 4.13 -35.83
C TYR A 6 -13.99 3.86 -35.56
N GLY A 7 -14.82 4.28 -36.51
CA GLY A 7 -16.25 3.95 -36.54
C GLY A 7 -16.49 2.50 -36.94
N PHE A 8 -17.55 1.91 -36.41
CA PHE A 8 -18.09 0.65 -36.90
C PHE A 8 -19.58 0.80 -37.18
N ALA A 9 -19.96 0.45 -38.40
CA ALA A 9 -21.31 0.48 -38.92
C ALA A 9 -22.16 -0.65 -38.32
N SER A 10 -23.41 -0.35 -38.00
CA SER A 10 -24.45 -1.28 -37.59
C SER A 10 -25.21 -1.82 -38.80
N ASP A 11 -25.45 -3.12 -38.88
CA ASP A 11 -26.52 -3.69 -39.71
C ASP A 11 -27.27 -4.81 -38.98
N ILE A 12 -28.59 -4.78 -39.18
CA ILE A 12 -29.67 -5.51 -38.49
C ILE A 12 -30.04 -6.80 -39.25
N LYS A 13 -30.43 -7.89 -38.54
CA LYS A 13 -31.57 -8.78 -38.92
C LYS A 13 -31.90 -9.83 -37.83
N GLY A 14 -33.18 -9.91 -37.44
CA GLY A 14 -33.80 -11.09 -36.75
C GLY A 14 -34.11 -12.24 -37.75
N PRO A 15 -34.94 -13.28 -37.44
CA PRO A 15 -36.01 -13.32 -36.43
C PRO A 15 -36.31 -14.68 -35.70
N ASN A 16 -37.27 -14.63 -34.75
CA ASN A 16 -38.29 -15.63 -34.33
C ASN A 16 -37.94 -17.02 -33.72
N GLY A 17 -38.52 -17.30 -32.54
CA GLY A 17 -38.77 -18.68 -32.04
C GLY A 17 -39.23 -18.76 -30.58
N CYS A 18 -40.46 -19.24 -30.35
CA CYS A 18 -41.14 -19.41 -29.06
C CYS A 18 -40.75 -20.73 -28.36
N GLY A 19 -40.50 -20.70 -27.04
CA GLY A 19 -40.35 -21.89 -26.20
C GLY A 19 -40.22 -21.53 -24.72
N LYS A 20 -41.10 -22.08 -23.87
CA LYS A 20 -41.07 -21.94 -22.40
C LYS A 20 -39.94 -22.80 -21.83
N THR A 21 -39.07 -22.23 -20.98
CA THR A 21 -38.08 -23.01 -20.23
C THR A 21 -37.87 -22.42 -18.84
N GLU A 22 -37.94 -23.28 -17.82
CA GLU A 22 -37.67 -22.99 -16.41
C GLU A 22 -36.34 -22.26 -16.25
N VAL A 23 -36.36 -21.13 -15.54
CA VAL A 23 -35.14 -20.37 -15.24
C VAL A 23 -34.42 -21.06 -14.08
N SER A 24 -33.58 -22.04 -14.41
CA SER A 24 -32.48 -22.40 -13.52
C SER A 24 -31.61 -21.16 -13.33
N CYS A 25 -31.44 -20.73 -12.08
CA CYS A 25 -30.55 -19.62 -11.75
C CYS A 25 -29.11 -20.11 -11.87
N VAL A 26 -28.60 -20.15 -13.09
CA VAL A 26 -27.19 -20.39 -13.38
C VAL A 26 -26.49 -19.04 -13.24
N TRP A 27 -25.75 -18.85 -12.15
CA TRP A 27 -24.93 -17.65 -11.91
C TRP A 27 -23.71 -17.54 -12.85
N ALA A 28 -23.59 -18.42 -13.84
CA ALA A 28 -22.63 -18.33 -14.92
C ALA A 28 -23.41 -18.09 -16.21
N SER A 29 -23.15 -16.96 -16.88
CA SER A 29 -23.73 -16.71 -18.20
C SER A 29 -23.37 -17.88 -19.13
N PRO A 30 -24.33 -18.47 -19.87
CA PRO A 30 -24.07 -19.58 -20.78
C PRO A 30 -23.25 -19.18 -22.03
N GLU A 31 -23.09 -17.87 -22.24
CA GLU A 31 -22.40 -17.30 -23.38
C GLU A 31 -20.89 -17.22 -23.11
N GLY A 32 -20.12 -17.79 -24.03
CA GLY A 32 -18.66 -17.86 -23.94
C GLY A 32 -18.02 -16.53 -23.58
N GLY A 33 -17.19 -16.56 -22.53
CA GLY A 33 -16.13 -15.60 -22.25
C GLY A 33 -16.48 -14.14 -22.49
N GLN A 34 -17.40 -13.58 -21.71
CA GLN A 34 -17.44 -12.11 -21.59
C GLN A 34 -16.04 -11.63 -21.19
N LYS A 35 -15.47 -10.72 -21.98
CA LYS A 35 -14.18 -10.12 -21.67
C LYS A 35 -14.38 -9.19 -20.49
N ILE A 36 -14.19 -9.72 -19.28
CA ILE A 36 -14.25 -8.93 -18.05
C ILE A 36 -13.02 -8.01 -18.05
N GLU A 37 -13.19 -6.77 -17.59
CA GLU A 37 -12.07 -5.87 -17.37
C GLU A 37 -11.20 -6.41 -16.23
N ILE A 38 -9.87 -6.31 -16.36
CA ILE A 38 -8.95 -6.88 -15.37
C ILE A 38 -9.22 -6.38 -13.93
N GLY A 39 -9.68 -5.13 -13.78
CA GLY A 39 -10.05 -4.55 -12.48
C GLY A 39 -11.30 -5.17 -11.84
N LYS A 40 -12.07 -5.97 -12.58
CA LYS A 40 -13.25 -6.71 -12.10
C LYS A 40 -12.97 -8.21 -11.96
N HIS A 41 -11.74 -8.66 -12.20
CA HIS A 41 -11.36 -10.05 -12.05
C HIS A 41 -11.18 -10.43 -10.57
N ILE A 42 -11.49 -11.68 -10.24
CA ILE A 42 -11.15 -12.30 -8.96
C ILE A 42 -9.95 -13.22 -9.22
N PHE A 43 -8.82 -12.95 -8.55
CA PHE A 43 -7.61 -13.75 -8.68
C PHE A 43 -7.59 -14.89 -7.65
N CYS A 44 -7.18 -16.08 -8.08
CA CYS A 44 -7.19 -17.29 -7.24
C CYS A 44 -5.77 -17.80 -6.98
N ASN A 45 -5.32 -17.69 -5.72
CA ASN A 45 -4.05 -18.31 -5.30
C ASN A 45 -4.23 -19.81 -4.95
N ARG A 46 -5.39 -20.18 -4.40
CA ARG A 46 -5.77 -21.55 -4.03
C ARG A 46 -7.21 -21.79 -4.49
N ALA A 47 -7.52 -23.02 -4.89
CA ALA A 47 -8.87 -23.38 -5.28
C ALA A 47 -9.83 -23.31 -4.07
N VAL A 48 -10.97 -22.65 -4.26
CA VAL A 48 -12.05 -22.54 -3.26
C VAL A 48 -13.36 -22.95 -3.93
N ASN A 49 -14.07 -23.90 -3.31
CA ASN A 49 -15.39 -24.30 -3.79
C ASN A 49 -16.47 -23.41 -3.15
N MET A 50 -16.93 -22.40 -3.91
CA MET A 50 -17.93 -21.44 -3.44
C MET A 50 -19.27 -22.09 -3.05
N LYS A 51 -19.60 -23.28 -3.56
CA LYS A 51 -20.84 -24.00 -3.19
C LYS A 51 -20.87 -24.41 -1.71
N ASN A 52 -19.71 -24.56 -1.09
CA ASN A 52 -19.59 -25.01 0.31
C ASN A 52 -19.54 -23.84 1.30
N ILE A 53 -19.56 -22.59 0.82
CA ILE A 53 -19.51 -21.40 1.66
C ILE A 53 -20.92 -21.01 2.07
N VAL A 54 -21.23 -21.06 3.37
CA VAL A 54 -22.56 -20.75 3.93
C VAL A 54 -22.66 -19.35 4.53
N ALA A 55 -21.52 -18.68 4.74
CA ALA A 55 -21.44 -17.35 5.29
C ALA A 55 -20.22 -16.62 4.71
N VAL A 56 -20.33 -15.31 4.55
CA VAL A 56 -19.26 -14.41 4.11
C VAL A 56 -19.15 -13.27 5.13
N GLY A 57 -18.01 -13.18 5.79
CA GLY A 57 -17.68 -12.05 6.67
C GLY A 57 -17.01 -10.95 5.87
N PHE A 58 -17.39 -9.70 6.13
CA PHE A 58 -16.75 -8.52 5.53
C PHE A 58 -16.07 -7.72 6.62
N ASP A 59 -14.83 -7.33 6.35
CA ASP A 59 -14.20 -6.22 7.06
C ASP A 59 -14.81 -4.89 6.58
N MET A 60 -14.70 -3.83 7.39
CA MET A 60 -15.27 -2.53 7.07
C MET A 60 -14.29 -1.66 6.29
N ASP A 61 -13.18 -1.29 6.93
CA ASP A 61 -12.27 -0.27 6.43
C ASP A 61 -11.41 -0.79 5.28
N TYR A 62 -11.34 -0.04 4.18
CA TYR A 62 -10.68 -0.44 2.93
C TYR A 62 -11.19 -1.74 2.29
N THR A 63 -12.27 -2.33 2.81
CA THR A 63 -12.98 -3.48 2.24
C THR A 63 -14.36 -3.06 1.73
N LEU A 64 -15.26 -2.65 2.63
CA LEU A 64 -16.57 -2.08 2.27
C LEU A 64 -16.50 -0.55 2.13
N ALA A 65 -15.84 0.11 3.08
CA ALA A 65 -15.64 1.55 3.10
C ALA A 65 -14.29 1.89 2.44
N GLN A 66 -14.33 2.34 1.20
CA GLN A 66 -13.13 2.80 0.49
C GLN A 66 -12.88 4.27 0.78
N TYR A 67 -11.80 4.56 1.50
CA TYR A 67 -11.37 5.93 1.77
C TYR A 67 -10.65 6.53 0.57
N LYS A 68 -10.76 7.85 0.42
CA LYS A 68 -9.90 8.61 -0.50
C LYS A 68 -8.55 8.87 0.18
N PRO A 69 -7.43 8.30 -0.33
CA PRO A 69 -6.11 8.44 0.28
C PRO A 69 -5.73 9.90 0.55
N GLU A 70 -5.92 10.76 -0.46
CA GLU A 70 -5.64 12.20 -0.40
C GLU A 70 -6.21 12.88 0.85
N THR A 71 -7.45 12.56 1.23
CA THR A 71 -8.10 13.22 2.37
C THR A 71 -7.85 12.48 3.68
N PHE A 72 -7.93 11.15 3.65
CA PHE A 72 -7.91 10.35 4.88
C PHE A 72 -6.49 10.22 5.44
N GLU A 73 -5.51 9.94 4.60
CA GLU A 73 -4.12 9.82 5.03
C GLU A 73 -3.56 11.19 5.45
N SER A 74 -3.94 12.26 4.76
CA SER A 74 -3.58 13.63 5.17
C SER A 74 -4.12 13.99 6.55
N LEU A 75 -5.37 13.59 6.85
CA LEU A 75 -5.94 13.78 8.18
C LEU A 75 -5.15 13.00 9.25
N ALA A 76 -4.84 11.73 8.98
CA ALA A 76 -4.04 10.90 9.88
C ALA A 76 -2.65 11.52 10.12
N TYR A 77 -1.96 11.92 9.05
CA TYR A 77 -0.67 12.60 9.09
C TYR A 77 -0.72 13.86 9.96
N SER A 78 -1.64 14.79 9.67
CA SER A 78 -1.76 16.04 10.44
C SER A 78 -2.11 15.79 11.90
N GLY A 79 -2.94 14.77 12.19
CA GLY A 79 -3.26 14.34 13.55
C GLY A 79 -2.03 13.84 14.31
N THR A 80 -1.21 13.00 13.66
CA THR A 80 0.02 12.45 14.24
C THR A 80 1.05 13.55 14.50
N VAL A 81 1.29 14.45 13.54
CA VAL A 81 2.19 15.59 13.71
C VAL A 81 1.78 16.46 14.91
N LYS A 82 0.48 16.81 15.01
CA LYS A 82 -0.03 17.58 16.15
C LYS A 82 0.22 16.88 17.48
N LYS A 83 0.03 15.55 17.53
CA LYS A 83 0.28 14.75 18.73
C LYS A 83 1.77 14.70 19.10
N LEU A 84 2.67 14.56 18.11
CA LEU A 84 4.11 14.58 18.34
C LEU A 84 4.55 15.89 19.00
N VAL A 85 4.07 17.02 18.48
CA VAL A 85 4.41 18.35 19.00
C VAL A 85 3.74 18.61 20.36
N ALA A 86 2.43 18.40 20.47
CA ALA A 86 1.66 18.78 21.66
C ALA A 86 1.89 17.84 22.86
N ASN A 87 2.11 16.54 22.62
CA ASN A 87 2.17 15.53 23.68
C ASN A 87 3.55 14.93 23.90
N LEU A 88 4.42 14.96 22.89
CA LEU A 88 5.73 14.29 22.92
C LEU A 88 6.91 15.26 22.81
N GLY A 89 6.65 16.58 22.80
CA GLY A 89 7.68 17.61 22.87
C GLY A 89 8.53 17.77 21.61
N TYR A 90 8.08 17.25 20.45
CA TYR A 90 8.79 17.47 19.20
C TYR A 90 8.76 18.95 18.77
N PRO A 91 9.75 19.43 18.00
CA PRO A 91 9.83 20.82 17.58
C PRO A 91 8.58 21.31 16.84
N ASN A 92 8.17 22.56 17.11
CA ASN A 92 6.98 23.17 16.47
C ASN A 92 7.10 23.27 14.94
N GLU A 93 8.32 23.29 14.40
CA GLU A 93 8.60 23.32 12.94
C GLU A 93 7.95 22.16 12.19
N LEU A 94 7.66 21.04 12.87
CA LEU A 94 6.96 19.89 12.27
C LEU A 94 5.54 20.25 11.81
N LEU A 95 4.88 21.25 12.43
CA LEU A 95 3.52 21.68 12.06
C LEU A 95 3.46 22.28 10.66
N ASP A 96 4.58 22.77 10.14
CA ASP A 96 4.70 23.37 8.81
C ASP A 96 5.03 22.35 7.71
N TRP A 97 5.17 21.07 8.07
CA TRP A 97 5.49 20.02 7.09
C TRP A 97 4.32 19.70 6.17
N SER A 98 4.65 19.44 4.91
CA SER A 98 3.73 18.92 3.91
C SER A 98 3.77 17.40 3.84
N PHE A 99 2.65 16.80 3.45
CA PHE A 99 2.50 15.37 3.23
C PHE A 99 2.16 15.06 1.77
N ASP A 100 2.89 14.10 1.18
CA ASP A 100 2.60 13.55 -0.13
C ASP A 100 2.12 12.09 0.00
N TRP A 101 0.82 11.89 -0.15
CA TRP A 101 0.16 10.59 -0.06
C TRP A 101 0.53 9.62 -1.20
N THR A 102 1.19 10.10 -2.26
CA THR A 102 1.57 9.26 -3.41
C THR A 102 2.97 8.65 -3.28
N TYR A 103 3.76 9.12 -2.32
CA TYR A 103 5.18 8.75 -2.21
C TYR A 103 5.39 7.35 -1.64
N MET A 104 4.60 6.97 -0.63
CA MET A 104 4.73 5.68 0.05
C MET A 104 3.89 4.60 -0.62
N VAL A 105 4.36 3.36 -0.56
CA VAL A 105 3.64 2.19 -1.07
C VAL A 105 3.56 1.11 -0.01
N ARG A 106 2.49 0.30 -0.05
CA ARG A 106 2.32 -0.84 0.84
C ARG A 106 3.40 -1.91 0.59
N GLY A 107 3.77 -2.64 1.63
CA GLY A 107 4.75 -3.73 1.61
C GLY A 107 6.19 -3.29 1.86
N LEU A 108 6.40 -2.06 2.33
CA LEU A 108 7.71 -1.57 2.80
C LEU A 108 7.97 -2.06 4.24
N VAL A 109 9.22 -1.99 4.66
CA VAL A 109 9.65 -2.31 6.02
C VAL A 109 10.50 -1.17 6.57
N LEU A 110 10.15 -0.65 7.75
CA LEU A 110 10.94 0.36 8.45
C LEU A 110 11.97 -0.33 9.34
N ASP A 111 13.24 0.04 9.20
CA ASP A 111 14.33 -0.25 10.14
C ASP A 111 14.41 0.93 11.12
N LYS A 112 13.82 0.77 12.30
CA LYS A 112 13.69 1.85 13.29
C LYS A 112 15.03 2.18 13.93
N LYS A 113 15.94 1.20 14.00
CA LYS A 113 17.27 1.36 14.59
C LYS A 113 18.16 2.25 13.73
N ARG A 114 18.10 2.07 12.41
CA ARG A 114 18.99 2.76 11.47
C ARG A 114 18.31 3.89 10.69
N GLY A 115 17.01 4.13 10.90
CA GLY A 115 16.28 5.18 10.18
C GLY A 115 16.02 4.84 8.71
N ASN A 116 15.96 3.56 8.33
CA ASN A 116 15.88 3.15 6.94
C ASN A 116 14.50 2.63 6.54
N ILE A 117 14.12 2.81 5.28
CA ILE A 117 12.91 2.29 4.65
C ILE A 117 13.32 1.30 3.57
N LEU A 118 12.89 0.05 3.72
CA LEU A 118 13.36 -1.09 2.93
C LEU A 118 12.25 -1.62 2.03
N LYS A 119 12.63 -1.94 0.78
CA LYS A 119 11.83 -2.76 -0.13
C LYS A 119 12.55 -4.08 -0.37
N MET A 120 11.95 -5.15 0.12
CA MET A 120 12.52 -6.49 0.06
C MET A 120 11.79 -7.37 -0.95
N ASP A 121 12.46 -8.44 -1.39
CA ASP A 121 11.80 -9.55 -2.06
C ASP A 121 11.27 -10.59 -1.08
N ARG A 122 10.60 -11.62 -1.62
CA ARG A 122 10.03 -12.74 -0.84
C ARG A 122 11.06 -13.54 -0.04
N HIS A 123 12.35 -13.41 -0.33
CA HIS A 123 13.45 -14.09 0.36
C HIS A 123 14.16 -13.17 1.36
N LYS A 124 13.54 -12.01 1.68
CA LYS A 124 14.07 -10.99 2.60
C LYS A 124 15.38 -10.36 2.11
N TYR A 125 15.62 -10.35 0.80
CA TYR A 125 16.73 -9.61 0.22
C TYR A 125 16.33 -8.15 -0.02
N VAL A 126 17.11 -7.20 0.51
CA VAL A 126 16.89 -5.76 0.35
C VAL A 126 17.23 -5.32 -1.07
N LYS A 127 16.19 -5.05 -1.89
CA LYS A 127 16.35 -4.55 -3.26
C LYS A 127 16.63 -3.05 -3.26
N VAL A 128 15.82 -2.31 -2.52
CA VAL A 128 15.87 -0.84 -2.41
C VAL A 128 15.87 -0.49 -0.94
N ALA A 129 16.67 0.52 -0.56
CA ALA A 129 16.70 1.05 0.79
C ALA A 129 16.86 2.56 0.71
N TYR A 130 16.11 3.28 1.52
CA TYR A 130 16.21 4.71 1.71
C TYR A 130 16.57 5.01 3.16
N HIS A 131 17.35 6.05 3.40
CA HIS A 131 17.52 6.67 4.70
C HIS A 131 16.84 8.04 4.65
N GLY A 132 15.75 8.21 5.40
CA GLY A 132 14.81 9.29 5.12
C GLY A 132 14.34 9.26 3.65
N PHE A 133 14.53 10.36 2.91
CA PHE A 133 14.27 10.41 1.46
C PHE A 133 15.50 10.14 0.58
N ARG A 134 16.67 9.91 1.17
CA ARG A 134 17.90 9.63 0.43
C ARG A 134 18.01 8.16 0.07
N LEU A 135 18.13 7.85 -1.22
CA LEU A 135 18.40 6.48 -1.68
C LEU A 135 19.79 6.02 -1.23
N LEU A 136 19.87 4.85 -0.60
CA LEU A 136 21.14 4.22 -0.26
C LEU A 136 21.80 3.62 -1.50
N SER A 137 23.10 3.88 -1.63
CA SER A 137 23.94 3.27 -2.66
C SER A 137 24.05 1.75 -2.49
N LYS A 138 24.53 1.07 -3.53
CA LYS A 138 24.74 -0.37 -3.47
C LYS A 138 25.71 -0.76 -2.35
N ASP A 139 26.78 0.01 -2.17
CA ASP A 139 27.83 -0.30 -1.21
C ASP A 139 27.35 -0.08 0.23
N GLU A 140 26.61 1.01 0.50
CA GLU A 140 25.95 1.24 1.80
C GLU A 140 24.97 0.11 2.14
N LYS A 141 24.15 -0.32 1.17
CA LYS A 141 23.21 -1.44 1.35
C LYS A 141 23.92 -2.74 1.66
N VAL A 142 25.00 -3.05 0.93
CA VAL A 142 25.76 -4.30 1.16
C VAL A 142 26.49 -4.24 2.51
N ALA A 143 27.04 -3.10 2.89
CA ALA A 143 27.66 -2.93 4.20
C ALA A 143 26.64 -3.09 5.35
N THR A 144 25.41 -2.61 5.17
CA THR A 144 24.38 -2.61 6.21
C THR A 144 23.59 -3.93 6.28
N TYR A 145 23.20 -4.47 5.12
CA TYR A 145 22.26 -5.59 4.99
C TYR A 145 22.83 -6.79 4.20
N GLY A 146 24.06 -6.70 3.70
CA GLY A 146 24.68 -7.75 2.88
C GLY A 146 25.26 -8.91 3.66
N ASN A 147 25.34 -8.82 5.00
CA ASN A 147 25.87 -9.90 5.81
C ASN A 147 24.83 -11.03 5.96
N THR A 148 24.94 -12.05 5.12
CA THR A 148 24.06 -13.23 5.13
C THR A 148 24.15 -14.11 6.37
N LEU A 149 25.17 -13.91 7.22
CA LEU A 149 25.33 -14.66 8.48
C LEU A 149 24.43 -14.12 9.60
N VAL A 150 24.10 -12.82 9.54
CA VAL A 150 23.12 -12.19 10.43
C VAL A 150 21.84 -12.03 9.62
N ARG A 151 21.03 -13.09 9.59
CA ARG A 151 19.67 -12.95 9.08
C ARG A 151 18.88 -12.13 10.09
N ASP A 152 18.86 -10.82 9.89
CA ASP A 152 17.87 -9.96 10.53
C ASP A 152 16.51 -10.58 10.23
N ALA A 153 15.75 -10.88 11.29
CA ALA A 153 14.43 -11.46 11.13
C ALA A 153 13.49 -10.48 10.40
N PHE A 154 13.83 -9.19 10.35
CA PHE A 154 13.02 -8.09 9.86
C PHE A 154 11.65 -8.04 10.55
N ASP A 155 11.65 -8.42 11.82
CA ASP A 155 10.47 -8.52 12.67
C ASP A 155 10.56 -7.47 13.80
N GLU A 156 9.44 -7.27 14.49
CA GLU A 156 9.38 -6.41 15.67
C GLU A 156 10.30 -6.94 16.80
N PRO A 157 10.84 -6.05 17.67
CA PRO A 157 10.53 -4.63 17.80
C PRO A 157 11.44 -3.71 16.99
N ASP A 158 12.47 -4.20 16.31
CA ASP A 158 13.43 -3.33 15.62
C ASP A 158 12.93 -2.89 14.24
N TYR A 159 12.07 -3.70 13.62
CA TYR A 159 11.46 -3.42 12.34
C TYR A 159 9.95 -3.20 12.46
N ALA A 160 9.35 -2.49 11.51
CA ALA A 160 7.90 -2.36 11.39
C ALA A 160 7.47 -2.61 9.94
N LEU A 161 6.43 -3.41 9.74
CA LEU A 161 5.90 -3.74 8.41
C LEU A 161 4.83 -2.72 8.01
N ILE A 162 4.95 -2.15 6.81
CA ILE A 162 3.94 -1.25 6.24
C ILE A 162 2.95 -2.09 5.46
N ASP A 163 2.12 -2.84 6.18
CA ASP A 163 1.19 -3.81 5.62
C ASP A 163 -0.25 -3.32 5.60
N THR A 164 -0.55 -2.11 6.09
CA THR A 164 -1.89 -1.49 5.96
C THR A 164 -1.78 -0.15 5.23
N LEU A 165 -2.91 0.30 4.66
CA LEU A 165 -2.97 1.63 4.05
C LEU A 165 -2.90 2.76 5.10
N PHE A 166 -3.27 2.47 6.35
CA PHE A 166 -3.14 3.39 7.48
C PHE A 166 -1.68 3.73 7.79
N SER A 167 -0.77 2.79 7.57
CA SER A 167 0.66 2.93 7.89
C SER A 167 1.45 3.77 6.87
N LEU A 168 0.84 4.17 5.74
CA LEU A 168 1.55 4.92 4.70
C LEU A 168 1.93 6.34 5.16
N ALA A 169 1.00 7.03 5.83
CA ALA A 169 1.25 8.35 6.39
C ALA A 169 2.36 8.32 7.45
N GLU A 170 2.36 7.29 8.30
CA GLU A 170 3.38 7.09 9.33
C GLU A 170 4.76 6.80 8.73
N ALA A 171 4.83 5.98 7.68
CA ALA A 171 6.08 5.70 6.97
C ALA A 171 6.67 6.97 6.33
N TYR A 172 5.83 7.82 5.74
CA TYR A 172 6.26 9.11 5.19
C TYR A 172 6.78 10.04 6.29
N LEU A 173 6.03 10.15 7.39
CA LEU A 173 6.44 10.96 8.53
C LEU A 173 7.74 10.46 9.15
N PHE A 174 7.93 9.14 9.25
CA PHE A 174 9.19 8.54 9.69
C PHE A 174 10.36 8.97 8.80
N ALA A 175 10.18 8.98 7.47
CA ALA A 175 11.22 9.45 6.54
C ALA A 175 11.59 10.91 6.80
N GLN A 176 10.59 11.79 6.97
CA GLN A 176 10.81 13.21 7.29
C GLN A 176 11.53 13.39 8.63
N LEU A 177 11.15 12.62 9.64
CA LEU A 177 11.76 12.68 10.96
C LEU A 177 13.22 12.24 10.93
N VAL A 178 13.56 11.23 10.14
CA VAL A 178 14.96 10.80 9.94
C VAL A 178 15.77 11.92 9.28
N ASP A 179 15.30 12.47 8.16
CA ASP A 179 15.99 13.57 7.49
C ASP A 179 16.10 14.81 8.39
N PHE A 180 15.08 15.11 9.19
CA PHE A 180 15.10 16.22 10.13
C PHE A 180 16.11 15.99 11.26
N LYS A 181 16.18 14.77 11.81
CA LYS A 181 17.16 14.38 12.84
C LYS A 181 18.59 14.52 12.32
N ASP A 182 18.86 14.03 11.12
CA ASP A 182 20.18 14.10 10.50
C ASP A 182 20.65 15.54 10.26
N ASN A 183 19.72 16.43 9.90
CA ASN A 183 20.02 17.84 9.66
C ASN A 183 20.01 18.72 10.93
N ASN A 184 19.41 18.24 12.03
CA ASN A 184 19.24 18.99 13.29
C ASN A 184 19.46 18.07 14.51
N PRO A 185 20.66 17.49 14.69
CA PRO A 185 20.92 16.50 15.73
C PRO A 185 20.67 17.02 17.16
N GLU A 186 20.77 18.32 17.38
CA GLU A 186 20.54 18.99 18.67
C GLU A 186 19.05 19.23 19.00
N LYS A 187 18.15 19.18 18.01
CA LYS A 187 16.72 19.51 18.19
C LYS A 187 15.85 18.31 18.55
N ILE A 188 16.35 17.09 18.35
CA ILE A 188 15.70 15.85 18.78
C ILE A 188 16.57 15.25 19.89
N SER A 189 16.23 15.56 21.14
CA SER A 189 16.93 15.04 22.32
C SER A 189 16.84 13.52 22.36
N GLU A 190 17.97 12.84 22.50
CA GLU A 190 18.04 11.40 22.86
C GLU A 190 17.79 11.20 24.36
N GLU A 191 16.72 11.78 24.89
CA GLU A 191 16.30 11.48 26.26
C GLU A 191 15.21 10.43 26.24
N LYS A 192 15.59 9.21 26.59
CA LYS A 192 14.72 8.28 27.30
C LYS A 192 15.49 7.65 28.45
N GLU A 193 15.05 8.00 29.67
CA GLU A 193 15.13 7.11 30.84
C GLU A 193 14.57 5.72 30.51
#